data_AF-A0A2E4PNU8-F1
#
_entry.id   AF-A0A2E4PNU8-F1
#
_cell.length_a   1.000
_cell.length_b   1.000
_cell.length_c   1.000
_cell.angle_alpha   90.00
_cell.angle_beta   90.00
_cell.angle_gamma   90.00
#
_symmetry.space_group_name_H-M   'P 1'
#
loop_
_entity.id
_entity.type
_entity.pdbx_description
1 polymer ?
#
loop_
_entity_poly.entity_id
_entity_poly.type
_entity_poly.pdbx_seq_one_letter_code
_entity_poly.pdbx_strand_id
1 'polypeptide(L)'
;MKKILLIVFSFFLFSSCDDGELTLESFNFENQTIQKCTDNYLLFKTKNDELLLLNVPEGVYNTLFASSPTNGTPREATIGGTNEIFYRKYSGNVSNATVCALVPVSTPTVSKEWIATGGKILVETNEVFDTNDVLVKYSHNITFQNVNFASVDNSFSFESYIFGNHEINVN
;
A
#
# COMPACT_ATOMS: atom_id res chain seq x y z
N MET A 1 -7.49 21.41 -70.51
CA MET A 1 -8.16 21.53 -69.20
C MET A 1 -8.96 20.26 -68.93
N LYS A 2 -8.46 19.35 -68.09
CA LYS A 2 -9.28 18.32 -67.41
C LYS A 2 -8.64 18.10 -66.05
N LYS A 3 -9.26 18.72 -65.06
CA LYS A 3 -8.77 18.89 -63.69
C LYS A 3 -9.09 17.61 -62.91
N ILE A 4 -8.05 17.08 -62.26
CA ILE A 4 -8.04 16.61 -60.87
C ILE A 4 -9.37 15.99 -60.42
N LEU A 5 -9.49 14.68 -60.54
CA LEU A 5 -10.54 13.93 -59.86
C LEU A 5 -9.99 12.56 -59.44
N LEU A 6 -9.09 12.54 -58.45
CA LEU A 6 -8.67 11.28 -57.80
C LEU A 6 -7.88 11.49 -56.49
N ILE A 7 -8.23 12.51 -55.70
CA ILE A 7 -7.62 12.72 -54.37
C ILE A 7 -8.72 13.06 -53.35
N VAL A 8 -9.69 12.17 -53.14
CA VAL A 8 -10.63 12.25 -52.00
C VAL A 8 -11.02 10.84 -51.52
N PHE A 9 -10.03 9.94 -51.34
CA PHE A 9 -10.30 8.64 -50.71
C PHE A 9 -9.12 8.13 -49.89
N SER A 10 -8.45 9.01 -49.15
CA SER A 10 -7.32 8.61 -48.31
C SER A 10 -7.30 9.32 -46.95
N PHE A 11 -8.47 9.63 -46.39
CA PHE A 11 -8.60 10.40 -45.14
C PHE A 11 -9.32 9.67 -44.00
N PHE A 12 -9.41 8.34 -44.04
CA PHE A 12 -10.16 7.57 -43.02
C PHE A 12 -9.41 6.41 -42.37
N LEU A 13 -8.07 6.38 -42.40
CA LEU A 13 -7.29 5.31 -41.76
C LEU A 13 -6.30 5.76 -40.68
N PHE A 14 -6.45 6.98 -40.14
CA PHE A 14 -5.78 7.34 -38.89
C PHE A 14 -6.78 7.26 -37.74
N SER A 15 -7.37 6.08 -37.53
CA SER A 15 -7.70 5.68 -36.17
C SER A 15 -6.36 5.41 -35.49
N SER A 16 -5.73 6.46 -34.98
CA SER A 16 -4.69 6.29 -33.97
C SER A 16 -5.37 5.52 -32.85
N CYS A 17 -5.00 4.25 -32.68
CA CYS A 17 -5.07 3.64 -31.37
C CYS A 17 -4.23 4.55 -30.48
N ASP A 18 -4.92 5.42 -29.73
CA ASP A 18 -4.39 5.96 -28.50
C ASP A 18 -4.21 4.74 -27.61
N ASP A 19 -3.06 4.07 -27.76
CA ASP A 19 -2.63 2.98 -26.90
C ASP A 19 -2.47 3.64 -25.53
N GLY A 20 -3.59 3.67 -24.80
CA GLY A 20 -3.71 4.27 -23.50
C GLY A 20 -2.51 3.84 -22.69
N GLU A 21 -1.68 4.82 -22.35
CA GLU A 21 -0.40 4.56 -21.73
C GLU A 21 -0.64 3.73 -20.46
N LEU A 22 -0.29 2.44 -20.54
CA LEU A 22 -0.41 1.50 -19.44
C LEU A 22 0.66 1.88 -18.42
N THR A 23 0.34 2.89 -17.61
CA THR A 23 1.12 3.23 -16.43
C THR A 23 1.00 2.07 -15.45
N LEU A 24 2.06 1.25 -15.39
CA LEU A 24 2.19 0.25 -14.35
C LEU A 24 2.36 1.00 -13.02
N GLU A 25 1.26 1.15 -12.27
CA GLU A 25 1.30 1.69 -10.92
C GLU A 25 2.17 0.76 -10.05
N SER A 26 3.33 1.25 -9.63
CA SER A 26 4.30 0.47 -8.85
C SER A 26 4.38 1.02 -7.43
N PHE A 27 4.25 0.14 -6.44
CA PHE A 27 4.46 0.50 -5.04
C PHE A 27 5.95 0.61 -4.73
N ASN A 28 6.55 1.75 -5.07
CA ASN A 28 7.94 2.00 -4.71
C ASN A 28 8.03 2.73 -3.36
N PHE A 29 7.82 1.99 -2.27
CA PHE A 29 8.12 2.43 -0.91
C PHE A 29 9.43 1.81 -0.39
N GLU A 30 10.34 1.48 -1.32
CA GLU A 30 11.66 0.98 -0.95
C GLU A 30 12.36 1.99 -0.05
N ASN A 31 13.01 1.50 1.01
CA ASN A 31 13.70 2.29 2.03
C ASN A 31 12.80 3.18 2.91
N GLN A 32 11.47 3.14 2.77
CA GLN A 32 10.57 3.82 3.72
C GLN A 32 10.34 2.92 4.94
N THR A 33 10.47 3.49 6.13
CA THR A 33 10.17 2.80 7.38
C THR A 33 8.67 2.81 7.65
N ILE A 34 8.19 1.76 8.33
CA ILE A 34 6.81 1.72 8.79
C ILE A 34 6.66 2.73 9.94
N GLN A 35 5.63 3.55 9.85
CA GLN A 35 5.17 4.45 10.90
C GLN A 35 3.85 3.92 11.46
N LYS A 36 3.60 4.19 12.75
CA LYS A 36 2.33 3.87 13.40
C LYS A 36 1.80 5.13 14.07
N CYS A 37 0.52 5.43 13.89
CA CYS A 37 -0.12 6.51 14.65
C CYS A 37 -0.21 6.11 16.14
N THR A 38 -0.10 7.10 17.03
CA THR A 38 -0.10 6.86 18.49
C THR A 38 -1.45 6.35 19.00
N ASP A 39 -2.55 6.94 18.52
CA ASP A 39 -3.88 6.77 19.10
C ASP A 39 -4.70 5.64 18.46
N ASN A 40 -4.16 4.96 17.44
CA ASN A 40 -4.86 3.92 16.72
C ASN A 40 -3.89 2.88 16.14
N TYR A 41 -4.42 1.97 15.34
CA TYR A 41 -3.71 0.83 14.78
C TYR A 41 -3.48 0.99 13.27
N LEU A 42 -3.28 2.24 12.83
CA LEU A 42 -2.86 2.56 11.47
C LEU A 42 -1.34 2.41 11.37
N LEU A 43 -0.88 1.47 10.55
CA LEU A 43 0.50 1.36 10.13
C LEU A 43 0.63 1.88 8.70
N PHE A 44 1.64 2.67 8.39
CA PHE A 44 1.74 3.28 7.07
C PHE A 44 3.17 3.58 6.65
N LYS A 45 3.35 3.79 5.35
CA LYS A 45 4.57 4.33 4.73
C LYS A 45 4.16 5.51 3.85
N THR A 46 4.95 6.58 3.91
CA THR A 46 4.79 7.75 3.03
C THR A 46 6.00 7.90 2.13
N LYS A 47 5.80 8.33 0.89
CA LYS A 47 6.88 8.76 -0.01
C LYS A 47 6.38 9.92 -0.86
N ASN A 48 6.90 11.12 -0.63
CA ASN A 48 6.40 12.34 -1.27
C ASN A 48 4.89 12.50 -1.09
N ASP A 49 4.11 12.45 -2.16
CA ASP A 49 2.65 12.55 -2.22
C ASP A 49 1.93 11.19 -2.16
N GLU A 50 2.67 10.09 -1.96
CA GLU A 50 2.13 8.74 -1.90
C GLU A 50 2.03 8.21 -0.47
N LEU A 51 0.96 7.49 -0.18
CA LEU A 51 0.70 6.80 1.09
C LEU A 51 0.32 5.35 0.81
N LEU A 52 0.98 4.41 1.50
CA LEU A 52 0.51 3.04 1.64
C LEU A 52 0.17 2.79 3.10
N LEU A 53 -1.09 2.49 3.38
CA LEU A 53 -1.65 2.42 4.73
C LEU A 53 -2.33 1.07 4.96
N LEU A 54 -2.02 0.47 6.09
CA LEU A 54 -2.63 -0.72 6.64
C LEU A 54 -3.45 -0.33 7.88
N ASN A 55 -4.78 -0.50 7.78
CA ASN A 55 -5.73 -0.30 8.87
C ASN A 55 -6.14 -1.67 9.42
N VAL A 56 -5.79 -1.93 10.68
CA VAL A 56 -6.12 -3.18 11.38
C VAL A 56 -6.73 -2.84 12.72
N PRO A 57 -8.00 -3.18 12.98
CA PRO A 57 -8.63 -2.91 14.28
C PRO A 57 -7.88 -3.59 15.43
N GLU A 58 -8.00 -3.02 16.63
CA GLU A 58 -7.27 -3.44 17.83
C GLU A 58 -7.20 -4.96 18.04
N GLY A 59 -8.34 -5.66 17.98
CA GLY A 59 -8.38 -7.10 18.22
C GLY A 59 -7.57 -7.90 17.20
N VAL A 60 -7.59 -7.48 15.93
CA VAL A 60 -6.79 -8.10 14.87
C VAL A 60 -5.33 -7.72 15.02
N TYR A 61 -5.04 -6.46 15.35
CA TYR A 61 -3.68 -5.99 15.61
C TYR A 61 -3.02 -6.80 16.73
N ASN A 62 -3.69 -6.95 17.88
CA ASN A 62 -3.18 -7.69 19.03
C ASN A 62 -2.93 -9.17 18.70
N THR A 63 -3.68 -9.73 17.74
CA THR A 63 -3.46 -11.10 17.25
C THR A 63 -2.26 -11.16 16.31
N LEU A 64 -2.22 -10.33 15.26
CA LEU A 64 -1.17 -10.35 14.25
C LEU A 64 0.21 -9.98 14.82
N PHE A 65 0.24 -8.97 15.68
CA PHE A 65 1.46 -8.39 16.25
C PHE A 65 1.72 -8.84 17.69
N ALA A 66 1.23 -10.02 18.08
CA ALA A 66 1.53 -10.58 19.39
C ALA A 66 3.05 -10.80 19.57
N SER A 67 3.55 -10.40 20.74
CA SER A 67 4.95 -10.51 21.18
C SER A 67 5.36 -11.95 21.50
N SER A 68 5.24 -12.84 20.51
CA SER A 68 5.74 -14.20 20.54
C SER A 68 6.23 -14.60 19.15
N PRO A 69 7.32 -15.38 19.03
CA PRO A 69 7.82 -15.79 17.73
C PRO A 69 6.84 -16.72 17.02
N THR A 70 6.73 -16.58 15.70
CA THR A 70 5.84 -17.42 14.87
C THR A 70 6.47 -18.74 14.43
N ASN A 71 7.78 -18.90 14.59
CA ASN A 71 8.52 -20.13 14.27
C ASN A 71 8.24 -20.66 12.85
N GLY A 72 8.25 -19.76 11.85
CA GLY A 72 8.05 -20.10 10.45
C GLY A 72 6.58 -20.28 10.01
N THR A 73 5.60 -20.12 10.90
CA THR A 73 4.17 -20.11 10.53
C THR A 73 3.57 -18.72 10.77
N PRO A 74 3.52 -17.85 9.74
CA PRO A 74 3.02 -16.49 9.89
C PRO A 74 1.58 -16.44 10.43
N ARG A 75 1.27 -15.39 11.19
CA ARG A 75 -0.13 -15.08 11.54
C ARG A 75 -0.80 -14.44 10.34
N GLU A 76 -2.03 -14.84 10.07
CA GLU A 76 -2.75 -14.41 8.87
C GLU A 76 -4.02 -13.64 9.21
N ALA A 77 -4.32 -12.62 8.41
CA ALA A 77 -5.63 -12.00 8.36
C ALA A 77 -6.08 -11.84 6.91
N THR A 78 -7.32 -12.18 6.62
CA THR A 78 -7.91 -11.91 5.30
C THR A 78 -8.14 -10.40 5.14
N ILE A 79 -7.81 -9.89 3.95
CA ILE A 79 -8.09 -8.51 3.55
C ILE A 79 -9.55 -8.42 3.15
N GLY A 80 -10.24 -7.40 3.64
CA GLY A 80 -11.68 -7.20 3.46
C GLY A 80 -12.45 -7.40 4.76
N GLY A 81 -13.58 -6.71 4.90
CA GLY A 81 -14.35 -6.66 6.14
C GLY A 81 -13.76 -5.67 7.14
N THR A 82 -12.99 -6.16 8.11
CA THR A 82 -12.44 -5.33 9.20
C THR A 82 -11.05 -4.78 8.93
N ASN A 83 -10.25 -5.44 8.08
CA ASN A 83 -8.88 -5.05 7.77
C ASN A 83 -8.82 -4.47 6.38
N GLU A 84 -8.20 -3.30 6.25
CA GLU A 84 -8.18 -2.55 5.00
C GLU A 84 -6.76 -2.12 4.67
N ILE A 85 -6.43 -2.12 3.38
CA ILE A 85 -5.18 -1.58 2.87
C ILE A 85 -5.52 -0.55 1.83
N PHE A 86 -4.95 0.64 1.98
CA PHE A 86 -5.17 1.77 1.10
C PHE A 86 -3.84 2.17 0.46
N TYR A 87 -3.87 2.41 -0.84
CA TYR A 87 -2.85 3.18 -1.53
C TYR A 87 -3.48 4.50 -2.00
N ARG A 88 -2.88 5.62 -1.60
CA ARG A 88 -3.38 6.95 -1.93
C ARG A 88 -2.29 7.79 -2.56
N LYS A 89 -2.68 8.56 -3.56
CA LYS A 89 -1.92 9.72 -4.04
C LYS A 89 -2.61 10.98 -3.53
N TYR A 90 -1.81 11.96 -3.14
CA TYR A 90 -2.26 13.24 -2.61
C TYR A 90 -1.94 14.37 -3.59
N SER A 91 -2.56 15.53 -3.37
CA SER A 91 -2.29 16.76 -4.14
C SER A 91 -0.92 17.39 -3.81
N GLY A 92 -0.17 16.81 -2.88
CA GLY A 92 1.08 17.30 -2.35
C GLY A 92 1.66 16.33 -1.33
N ASN A 93 2.80 16.71 -0.74
CA ASN A 93 3.53 15.83 0.16
C ASN A 93 2.68 15.43 1.39
N VAL A 94 2.61 14.12 1.66
CA VAL A 94 1.90 13.52 2.79
C VAL A 94 2.89 13.21 3.92
N SER A 95 2.50 13.58 5.13
CA SER A 95 3.33 13.39 6.34
C SER A 95 2.58 12.60 7.40
N ASN A 96 3.30 12.14 8.43
CA ASN A 96 2.69 11.55 9.63
C ASN A 96 1.62 12.47 10.24
N ALA A 97 1.88 13.79 10.33
CA ALA A 97 0.91 14.74 10.86
C ALA A 97 -0.37 14.83 10.00
N THR A 98 -0.30 14.52 8.71
CA THR A 98 -1.46 14.43 7.81
C THR A 98 -2.24 13.14 8.04
N VAL A 99 -1.54 12.00 8.14
CA VAL A 99 -2.14 10.67 8.24
C VAL A 99 -2.77 10.43 9.61
N CYS A 100 -2.10 10.87 10.68
CA CYS A 100 -2.48 10.62 12.07
C CYS A 100 -3.28 11.76 12.71
N ALA A 101 -3.76 12.74 11.92
CA ALA A 101 -4.53 13.85 12.44
C ALA A 101 -5.87 13.37 13.03
N LEU A 102 -6.17 13.75 14.27
CA LEU A 102 -7.49 13.51 14.89
C LEU A 102 -8.62 14.22 14.13
N VAL A 103 -8.32 15.39 13.59
CA VAL A 103 -9.22 16.16 12.71
C VAL A 103 -8.59 16.16 11.31
N PRO A 104 -9.27 15.64 10.28
CA PRO A 104 -8.74 15.62 8.92
C PRO A 104 -8.30 17.01 8.48
N VAL A 105 -7.08 17.11 7.94
CA VAL A 105 -6.55 18.35 7.40
C VAL A 105 -7.16 18.63 6.02
N SER A 106 -7.32 19.90 5.66
CA SER A 106 -7.83 20.30 4.34
C SER A 106 -6.79 20.18 3.21
N THR A 107 -5.50 20.07 3.55
CA THR A 107 -4.39 19.94 2.59
C THR A 107 -3.24 19.10 3.16
N PRO A 108 -2.59 18.24 2.34
CA PRO A 108 -2.96 17.92 0.96
C PRO A 108 -4.26 17.10 0.89
N THR A 109 -4.95 17.12 -0.24
CA THR A 109 -6.19 16.34 -0.48
C THR A 109 -5.87 15.05 -1.21
N VAL A 110 -6.68 13.99 -1.00
CA VAL A 110 -6.54 12.74 -1.77
C VAL A 110 -6.90 13.01 -3.23
N SER A 111 -5.98 12.72 -4.15
CA SER A 111 -6.17 12.87 -5.60
C SER A 111 -6.55 11.56 -6.28
N LYS A 112 -6.02 10.43 -5.80
CA LYS A 112 -6.41 9.07 -6.21
C LYS A 112 -6.37 8.12 -5.02
N GLU A 113 -7.24 7.12 -5.04
CA GLU A 113 -7.32 6.09 -4.02
C GLU A 113 -7.52 4.71 -4.66
N TRP A 114 -6.76 3.75 -4.17
CA TRP A 114 -6.96 2.34 -4.42
C TRP A 114 -7.15 1.62 -3.09
N ILE A 115 -8.16 0.76 -3.06
CA ILE A 115 -8.51 -0.05 -1.90
C ILE A 115 -8.20 -1.51 -2.24
N ALA A 116 -7.54 -2.21 -1.32
CA ALA A 116 -7.35 -3.64 -1.47
C ALA A 116 -8.68 -4.39 -1.32
N THR A 117 -9.08 -5.15 -2.34
CA THR A 117 -10.38 -5.84 -2.41
C THR A 117 -10.31 -7.31 -1.98
N GLY A 118 -9.14 -7.82 -1.63
CA GLY A 118 -8.93 -9.21 -1.24
C GLY A 118 -7.46 -9.55 -1.06
N GLY A 119 -7.18 -10.79 -0.66
CA GLY A 119 -5.85 -11.29 -0.33
C GLY A 119 -5.66 -11.52 1.16
N LYS A 120 -4.41 -11.64 1.60
CA LYS A 120 -4.03 -11.87 3.00
C LYS A 120 -2.93 -10.93 3.46
N ILE A 121 -2.99 -10.56 4.74
CA ILE A 121 -1.88 -9.99 5.50
C ILE A 121 -1.21 -11.14 6.23
N LEU A 122 0.08 -11.36 5.99
CA LEU A 122 0.91 -12.33 6.68
C LEU A 122 1.89 -11.60 7.58
N VAL A 123 1.98 -12.00 8.85
CA VAL A 123 2.90 -11.43 9.83
C VAL A 123 3.78 -12.53 10.41
N GLU A 124 5.07 -12.49 10.08
CA GLU A 124 6.09 -13.32 10.72
C GLU A 124 6.76 -12.53 11.84
N THR A 125 6.82 -13.11 13.04
CA THR A 125 7.40 -12.47 14.22
C THR A 125 8.68 -13.16 14.62
N ASN A 126 9.76 -12.37 14.73
CA ASN A 126 11.07 -12.81 15.15
C ASN A 126 11.51 -12.07 16.42
N GLU A 127 12.25 -12.77 17.27
CA GLU A 127 12.93 -12.19 18.42
C GLU A 127 14.21 -11.49 17.97
N VAL A 128 14.49 -10.32 18.54
CA VAL A 128 15.73 -9.59 18.30
C VAL A 128 16.44 -9.36 19.63
N PHE A 129 17.65 -9.88 19.71
CA PHE A 129 18.52 -9.81 20.88
C PHE A 129 19.57 -8.71 20.72
N ASP A 130 20.00 -8.13 21.84
CA ASP A 130 21.17 -7.26 21.87
C ASP A 130 22.48 -8.06 21.82
N THR A 131 23.61 -7.37 21.99
CA THR A 131 24.94 -8.01 21.98
C THR A 131 25.21 -8.91 23.20
N ASN A 132 24.34 -8.90 24.20
CA ASN A 132 24.46 -9.68 25.44
C ASN A 132 23.42 -10.81 25.51
N ASP A 133 22.82 -11.18 24.38
CA ASP A 133 21.73 -12.17 24.27
C ASP A 133 20.49 -11.82 25.11
N VAL A 134 20.25 -10.53 25.37
CA VAL A 134 19.03 -10.05 26.01
C VAL A 134 18.00 -9.71 24.93
N LEU A 135 16.80 -10.26 25.04
CA LEU A 135 15.69 -9.93 24.15
C LEU A 135 15.31 -8.45 24.33
N VAL A 136 15.40 -7.66 23.25
CA VAL A 136 15.11 -6.22 23.29
C VAL A 136 13.88 -5.83 22.50
N LYS A 137 13.52 -6.57 21.46
CA LYS A 137 12.33 -6.28 20.65
C LYS A 137 11.82 -7.51 19.91
N TYR A 138 10.56 -7.42 19.50
CA TYR A 138 9.95 -8.28 18.49
C TYR A 138 9.90 -7.54 17.16
N SER A 139 10.38 -8.21 16.11
CA SER A 139 10.35 -7.74 14.72
C SER A 139 9.21 -8.46 13.99
N HIS A 140 8.24 -7.70 13.49
CA HIS A 140 7.09 -8.21 12.77
C HIS A 140 7.22 -7.90 11.28
N ASN A 141 7.61 -8.90 10.49
CA ASN A 141 7.72 -8.82 9.04
C ASN A 141 6.33 -8.99 8.42
N ILE A 142 5.84 -7.93 7.77
CA ILE A 142 4.50 -7.86 7.19
C ILE A 142 4.59 -8.04 5.67
N THR A 143 3.84 -9.01 5.15
CA THR A 143 3.72 -9.30 3.72
C THR A 143 2.26 -9.32 3.31
N PHE A 144 1.92 -8.64 2.22
CA PHE A 144 0.62 -8.78 1.57
C PHE A 144 0.72 -9.85 0.51
N GLN A 145 -0.13 -10.87 0.59
CA GLN A 145 -0.14 -12.01 -0.32
C GLN A 145 -1.43 -12.03 -1.14
N ASN A 146 -1.28 -12.22 -2.46
CA ASN A 146 -2.37 -12.28 -3.44
C ASN A 146 -3.36 -11.12 -3.30
N VAL A 147 -2.83 -9.91 -3.19
CA VAL A 147 -3.62 -8.69 -2.95
C VAL A 147 -3.97 -8.02 -4.27
N ASN A 148 -5.24 -7.62 -4.43
CA ASN A 148 -5.70 -6.82 -5.55
C ASN A 148 -6.14 -5.44 -5.07
N PHE A 149 -5.61 -4.39 -5.68
CA PHE A 149 -5.96 -3.00 -5.44
C PHE A 149 -6.88 -2.51 -6.56
N ALA A 150 -8.00 -1.88 -6.22
CA ALA A 150 -8.94 -1.33 -7.17
C ALA A 150 -9.25 0.14 -6.87
N SER A 151 -9.37 0.92 -7.94
CA SER A 151 -9.89 2.29 -7.95
C SER A 151 -11.07 2.38 -8.93
N VAL A 152 -11.60 3.59 -9.13
CA VAL A 152 -12.58 3.86 -10.18
C VAL A 152 -12.00 3.75 -11.60
N ASP A 153 -10.69 3.98 -11.76
CA ASP A 153 -10.04 4.06 -13.07
C ASP A 153 -9.45 2.71 -13.51
N ASN A 154 -8.81 2.01 -12.58
CA ASN A 154 -8.09 0.76 -12.86
C ASN A 154 -7.91 -0.11 -11.60
N SER A 155 -7.37 -1.31 -11.82
CA SER A 155 -6.95 -2.24 -10.77
C SER A 155 -5.62 -2.89 -11.10
N PHE A 156 -4.88 -3.30 -10.06
CA PHE A 156 -3.62 -4.05 -10.19
C PHE A 156 -3.47 -5.00 -9.00
N SER A 157 -2.65 -6.05 -9.18
CA SER A 157 -2.47 -7.10 -8.17
C SER A 157 -1.00 -7.37 -7.88
N PHE A 158 -0.72 -7.82 -6.66
CA PHE A 158 0.57 -8.37 -6.25
C PHE A 158 0.38 -9.79 -5.73
N GLU A 159 1.14 -10.75 -6.26
CA GLU A 159 1.22 -12.09 -5.68
C GLU A 159 1.86 -12.05 -4.28
N SER A 160 2.89 -11.23 -4.13
CA SER A 160 3.56 -10.97 -2.86
C SER A 160 4.12 -9.55 -2.85
N TYR A 161 3.82 -8.80 -1.80
CA TYR A 161 4.36 -7.46 -1.56
C TYR A 161 4.84 -7.34 -0.11
N ILE A 162 6.13 -7.07 0.08
CA ILE A 162 6.70 -6.86 1.42
C ILE A 162 6.35 -5.44 1.87
N PHE A 163 5.47 -5.34 2.87
CA PHE A 163 5.13 -4.04 3.45
C PHE A 163 6.28 -3.51 4.30
N GLY A 164 6.94 -4.37 5.06
CA GLY A 164 8.15 -4.05 5.82
C GLY A 164 8.13 -4.64 7.22
N ASN A 165 9.04 -4.16 8.06
CA ASN A 165 9.20 -4.62 9.43
C ASN A 165 8.62 -3.59 10.42
N HIS A 166 7.69 -4.03 11.27
CA HIS A 166 7.15 -3.26 12.39
C HIS A 166 7.77 -3.78 13.69
N GLU A 167 8.45 -2.92 14.44
CA GLU A 167 9.18 -3.31 15.65
C GLU A 167 8.41 -2.91 16.92
N ILE A 168 8.40 -3.80 17.91
CA ILE A 168 7.81 -3.56 19.22
C ILE A 168 8.87 -3.90 20.28
N ASN A 169 9.30 -2.91 21.06
CA ASN A 169 10.27 -3.12 22.14
C ASN A 169 9.69 -3.99 23.24
N VAL A 170 10.55 -4.82 23.84
CA VAL A 170 10.24 -5.49 25.10
C VAL A 170 10.43 -4.46 26.20
N ASN A 171 9.35 -4.16 26.93
CA ASN A 171 9.38 -3.25 28.08
C ASN A 171 10.22 -3.82 29.22
#